data_AF-A0A926D7I4-F1
#
_entry.id   AF-A0A926D7I4-F1
#
_cell.length_a   1.000
_cell.length_b   1.000
_cell.length_c   1.000
_cell.angle_alpha   90.00
_cell.angle_beta   90.00
_cell.angle_gamma   90.00
#
_symmetry.space_group_name_H-M   'P 1'
#
loop_
_entity.id
_entity.type
_entity.pdbx_description
1 polymer ?
#
loop_
_entity_poly.entity_id
_entity_poly.type
_entity_poly.pdbx_seq_one_letter_code
_entity_poly.pdbx_strand_id
1 'polypeptide(L)' 'MNEKEIVTAAMKTLGWNQTQLAEAVGYKTQSAVSSRLTGNSMRVDTFVKILSAMGYEVVVKSTSPQKNKNQWTISYD' A
#
# COMPACT_ATOMS: atom_id res chain seq x y z
N MET A 1 -0.55 -13.37 -1.79
CA MET A 1 -0.22 -11.94 -1.68
C MET A 1 -1.48 -11.12 -1.92
N ASN A 2 -2.15 -10.80 -0.82
CA ASN A 2 -3.21 -9.80 -0.76
C ASN A 2 -2.61 -8.41 -0.41
N GLU A 3 -3.46 -7.38 -0.38
CA GLU A 3 -3.07 -6.00 -0.13
C GLU A 3 -2.33 -5.81 1.21
N LYS A 4 -2.72 -6.54 2.26
CA LYS A 4 -2.11 -6.46 3.59
C LYS A 4 -0.74 -7.15 3.63
N GLU A 5 -0.61 -8.27 2.93
CA GLU A 5 0.67 -8.99 2.77
C GLU A 5 1.68 -8.12 2.00
N ILE A 6 1.24 -7.35 1.01
CA ILE A 6 2.09 -6.41 0.26
C ILE A 6 2.59 -5.29 1.17
N VAL A 7 1.71 -4.64 1.95
CA VAL A 7 2.12 -3.61 2.90
C VAL A 7 3.11 -4.17 3.93
N THR A 8 2.83 -5.35 4.47
CA THR A 8 3.71 -5.99 5.46
C THR A 8 5.08 -6.33 4.88
N ALA A 9 5.13 -6.79 3.62
CA ALA A 9 6.39 -7.06 2.93
C ALA A 9 7.19 -5.77 2.70
N ALA A 10 6.54 -4.69 2.24
CA ALA A 10 7.18 -3.38 2.05
C ALA A 10 7.76 -2.84 3.37
N MET A 11 7.01 -2.92 4.47
CA MET A 11 7.50 -2.54 5.79
C MET A 11 8.74 -3.35 6.20
N LYS A 12 8.73 -4.66 6.00
CA LYS A 12 9.89 -5.53 6.30
C LYS A 12 11.11 -5.16 5.46
N THR A 13 10.94 -4.88 4.18
CA THR A 13 12.03 -4.44 3.28
C THR A 13 12.67 -3.14 3.77
N LEU A 14 11.87 -2.21 4.27
CA LEU A 14 12.35 -0.93 4.79
C LEU A 14 12.83 -0.98 6.25
N GLY A 15 12.62 -2.11 6.95
CA GLY A 15 12.87 -2.21 8.39
C GLY A 15 11.90 -1.37 9.23
N TRP A 16 10.73 -1.03 8.69
CA TRP A 16 9.75 -0.17 9.35
C TRP A 16 8.83 -0.96 10.28
N ASN A 17 8.54 -0.38 11.44
CA ASN A 17 7.46 -0.81 12.32
C ASN A 17 6.16 -0.02 12.05
N GLN A 18 5.05 -0.43 12.67
CA GLN A 18 3.75 0.19 12.43
C GLN A 18 3.65 1.64 12.95
N THR A 19 4.50 2.04 13.91
CA THR A 19 4.59 3.43 14.40
C THR A 19 5.22 4.33 13.35
N GLN A 20 6.33 3.89 12.75
CA GLN A 20 6.99 4.62 11.66
C GLN A 20 6.07 4.76 10.44
N LEU A 21 5.33 3.70 10.10
CA LEU A 21 4.32 3.79 9.04
C LEU A 21 3.19 4.77 9.40
N ALA A 22 2.75 4.79 10.67
CA ALA A 22 1.71 5.74 11.10
C ALA A 22 2.19 7.18 10.96
N GLU A 23 3.42 7.47 11.38
CA GLU A 23 4.06 8.79 11.24
C GLU A 23 4.17 9.20 9.77
N ALA A 24 4.68 8.32 8.90
CA ALA A 24 4.86 8.61 7.48
C ALA A 24 3.53 8.88 6.74
N VAL A 25 2.45 8.25 7.16
CA VAL A 25 1.12 8.39 6.54
C VAL A 25 0.28 9.51 7.20
N GLY A 26 0.79 10.13 8.27
CA GLY A 26 0.12 11.18 9.02
C GLY A 26 -1.01 10.67 9.92
N TYR A 27 -0.98 9.41 10.33
CA TYR A 27 -1.92 8.87 11.31
C TYR A 27 -1.49 9.22 12.73
N LYS A 28 -2.46 9.59 13.57
CA LYS A 28 -2.22 10.00 14.96
C LYS A 28 -1.74 8.86 15.86
N THR A 29 -2.03 7.61 15.51
CA THR A 29 -1.71 6.44 16.35
C THR A 29 -1.32 5.21 15.52
N GLN A 30 -0.44 4.38 16.06
CA GLN A 30 -0.07 3.09 15.50
C GLN A 30 -1.28 2.14 15.35
N SER A 31 -2.25 2.22 16.26
CA SER A 31 -3.47 1.41 16.21
C SER A 31 -4.32 1.69 14.95
N ALA A 32 -4.22 2.89 14.36
CA ALA A 32 -4.86 3.21 13.09
C ALA A 32 -4.22 2.47 11.90
N VAL A 33 -2.96 2.07 11.98
CA VAL A 33 -2.31 1.19 11.01
C VAL A 33 -2.68 -0.26 11.28
N SER A 34 -2.61 -0.69 12.54
CA SER A 34 -2.95 -2.06 12.94
C SER A 34 -4.36 -2.47 12.51
N SER A 35 -5.36 -1.62 12.77
CA SER A 35 -6.76 -1.86 12.35
C SER A 35 -6.94 -2.02 10.83
N ARG A 36 -6.13 -1.35 10.02
CA ARG A 36 -6.15 -1.50 8.55
C ARG A 36 -5.46 -2.78 8.08
N LEU A 37 -4.48 -3.28 8.83
CA LEU A 37 -3.78 -4.52 8.55
C LEU A 37 -4.53 -5.76 9.03
N THR A 38 -5.38 -5.63 10.05
CA THR A 38 -6.17 -6.74 10.61
C THR A 38 -7.63 -6.76 10.16
N GLY A 39 -8.16 -5.66 9.63
CA GLY A 39 -9.52 -5.58 9.10
C GLY A 39 -9.78 -6.50 7.90
N ASN A 40 -11.04 -6.73 7.55
CA ASN A 40 -11.43 -7.65 6.47
C ASN A 40 -10.88 -7.24 5.09
N SER A 41 -10.95 -5.95 4.76
CA SER A 41 -10.47 -5.40 3.48
C SER A 41 -9.82 -4.03 3.68
N MET A 42 -8.93 -3.67 2.76
CA MET A 42 -8.36 -2.32 2.69
C MET A 42 -8.97 -1.57 1.49
N ARG A 43 -9.36 -0.31 1.71
CA ARG A 43 -9.73 0.57 0.60
C ARG A 43 -8.51 0.85 -0.28
N VAL A 44 -8.72 0.95 -1.59
CA VAL A 44 -7.64 1.16 -2.56
C VAL A 44 -6.91 2.48 -2.33
N ASP A 45 -7.63 3.57 -2.01
CA ASP A 45 -7.03 4.87 -1.66
C ASP A 45 -6.04 4.76 -0.49
N THR A 46 -6.40 4.02 0.55
CA THR A 46 -5.61 3.77 1.74
C THR A 46 -4.38 2.93 1.41
N PHE A 47 -4.55 1.90 0.58
CA PHE A 47 -3.46 1.05 0.12
C PHE A 47 -2.42 1.85 -0.68
N VAL A 48 -2.87 2.66 -1.63
CA VAL A 48 -2.01 3.54 -2.45
C VAL A 48 -1.31 4.56 -1.56
N LYS A 49 -2.02 5.20 -0.62
CA LYS A 49 -1.43 6.16 0.33
C LYS A 49 -0.31 5.54 1.17
N ILE A 50 -0.55 4.35 1.72
CA ILE A 50 0.43 3.63 2.55
C ILE A 50 1.67 3.26 1.74
N LEU A 51 1.49 2.71 0.54
CA LEU A 51 2.60 2.32 -0.32
C LEU A 51 3.40 3.52 -0.82
N SER A 52 2.72 4.61 -1.19
CA SER A 52 3.36 5.86 -1.60
C SER A 52 4.23 6.45 -0.48
N ALA A 53 3.77 6.42 0.78
CA ALA A 53 4.57 6.85 1.93
C ALA A 53 5.84 6.00 2.15
N MET A 54 5.84 4.76 1.66
CA MET A 54 6.98 3.84 1.68
C MET A 54 7.81 3.88 0.38
N GLY A 55 7.51 4.79 -0.56
CA GLY A 55 8.25 4.94 -1.81
C GLY A 55 7.85 3.95 -2.92
N TYR A 56 6.68 3.33 -2.83
CA TYR A 56 6.15 2.42 -3.84
C TYR A 56 5.02 3.06 -4.67
N GLU A 57 4.91 2.64 -5.93
CA GLU A 57 3.78 2.96 -6.81
C GLU A 57 2.86 1.75 -6.98
N VAL A 58 1.55 1.98 -7.01
CA VAL A 58 0.58 0.95 -7.36
C VAL A 58 0.29 1.04 -8.85
N VAL A 59 0.61 -0.03 -9.57
CA VAL A 59 0.48 -0.09 -11.03
C VAL A 59 -0.50 -1.18 -11.43
N VAL A 60 -1.51 -0.81 -12.22
CA VAL A 60 -2.36 -1.76 -12.95
C VAL A 60 -1.73 -2.01 -14.31
N LYS A 61 -1.37 -3.26 -14.59
CA LYS A 61 -0.80 -3.69 -15.86
C LYS A 61 -1.66 -4.78 -16.48
N SER A 62 -1.75 -4.77 -17.81
CA SER A 62 -2.39 -5.84 -18.57
C SER A 62 -1.70 -7.19 -18.32
N THR A 63 -2.50 -8.23 -18.07
CA THR A 63 -2.03 -9.62 -18.01
C THR A 63 -1.85 -10.24 -19.40
N SER A 64 -2.34 -9.56 -20.45
CA SER A 64 -2.24 -9.97 -21.85
C SER A 64 -1.55 -8.88 -22.68
N PRO A 65 -0.23 -8.68 -22.51
CA PRO A 65 0.52 -7.59 -23.13
C PRO A 65 0.51 -7.63 -24.67
N GLN A 66 0.21 -8.78 -25.27
CA GLN A 66 0.07 -8.93 -26.71
C GLN A 66 -1.22 -8.29 -27.26
N LYS A 67 -2.28 -8.19 -26.45
CA LYS A 67 -3.59 -7.63 -26.84
C LYS A 67 -3.80 -6.21 -26.30
N ASN A 68 -3.17 -5.90 -25.17
CA ASN A 68 -3.32 -4.61 -24.50
C ASN A 68 -2.01 -4.32 -23.75
N LYS A 69 -1.31 -3.23 -24.11
CA LYS A 69 -0.05 -2.80 -23.49
C LYS A 69 -0.26 -1.72 -22.42
N ASN A 70 -1.49 -1.47 -22.01
CA ASN A 70 -1.80 -0.40 -21.07
C ASN A 70 -1.21 -0.68 -19.69
N GLN A 71 -0.72 0.41 -19.10
CA GLN A 71 -0.23 0.49 -17.75
C GLN A 71 -0.76 1.79 -17.15
N TRP A 72 -1.33 1.72 -15.96
CA TRP A 72 -1.80 2.89 -15.22
C TRP A 72 -1.20 2.87 -13.82
N THR A 73 -0.60 3.99 -13.43
CA THR A 73 -0.20 4.24 -12.04
C THR A 73 -1.40 4.86 -11.32
N ILE A 74 -1.75 4.31 -10.17
CA ILE A 74 -2.82 4.84 -9.33
C ILE A 74 -2.23 5.91 -8.41
N SER A 75 -2.79 7.10 -8.46
CA SER A 75 -2.49 8.22 -7.57
C SER A 75 -3.59 8.34 -6.51
N TYR A 76 -3.24 8.88 -5.33
CA TYR A 76 -4.22 9.34 -4.35
C TYR A 76 -4.06 10.86 -4.20
N ASP A 77 -5.17 11.59 -4.31
CA ASP A 77 -5.27 13.01 -3.98
C ASP A 77 -5.83 13.19 -2.55
#